data_AF-A0A944MJB2-F1
#
_entry.id   AF-A0A944MJB2-F1
#
_cell.length_a   1.000
_cell.length_b   1.000
_cell.length_c   1.000
_cell.angle_alpha   90.00
_cell.angle_beta   90.00
_cell.angle_gamma   90.00
#
_symmetry.space_group_name_H-M   'P 1'
#
loop_
_entity.id
_entity.type
_entity.pdbx_description
1 polymer ?
#
loop_
_entity_poly.entity_id
_entity_poly.type
_entity_poly.pdbx_seq_one_letter_code
_entity_poly.pdbx_strand_id
1 'polypeptide(L)'
;ETVRQNFRPEFINRLDEIVVFHPLASEQIRAIARIQIDYLHERLSEHDMGLVITDTALDRLGEAGFDPVYGARPLKRAIRQQLENPLAQEILAGRFGPGDTIEVDSTDEGLTFTKRKQVTAA
;
A
#
# COMPACT_ATOMS: atom_id res chain seq x y z
N GLU A 1 30.64 5.14 1.13
CA GLU A 1 32.02 5.41 1.62
C GLU A 1 32.09 5.93 3.08
N THR A 2 30.96 6.14 3.75
CA THR A 2 30.87 6.95 5.00
C THR A 2 31.00 6.17 6.32
N VAL A 3 30.81 4.84 6.31
CA VAL A 3 30.82 4.01 7.55
C VAL A 3 32.22 3.85 8.12
N ARG A 4 33.24 3.65 7.26
CA ARG A 4 34.65 3.47 7.68
C ARG A 4 35.29 4.74 8.28
N GLN A 5 34.70 5.91 8.03
CA GLN A 5 35.20 7.19 8.55
C GLN A 5 34.56 7.55 9.91
N ASN A 6 33.38 7.04 10.21
CA ASN A 6 32.64 7.37 11.44
C ASN A 6 32.77 6.32 12.54
N PHE A 7 33.08 5.07 12.21
CA PHE A 7 33.26 3.99 13.17
C PHE A 7 34.71 3.58 13.27
N ARG A 8 35.16 3.32 14.51
CA ARG A 8 36.50 2.82 14.76
C ARG A 8 36.73 1.47 14.07
N PRO A 9 37.93 1.21 13.53
CA PRO A 9 38.22 -0.02 12.80
C PRO A 9 38.02 -1.28 13.68
N GLU A 10 38.25 -1.19 14.99
CA GLU A 10 38.03 -2.32 15.91
C GLU A 10 36.55 -2.71 16.02
N PHE A 11 35.63 -1.75 15.86
CA PHE A 11 34.19 -2.02 15.85
C PHE A 11 33.77 -2.67 14.54
N ILE A 12 34.24 -2.17 13.40
CA ILE A 12 33.93 -2.74 12.08
C ILE A 12 34.44 -4.18 11.98
N ASN A 13 35.62 -4.46 12.54
CA ASN A 13 36.20 -5.81 12.56
C ASN A 13 35.47 -6.80 13.50
N ARG A 14 34.44 -6.36 14.23
CA ARG A 14 33.57 -7.21 15.08
C ARG A 14 32.20 -7.48 14.46
N LEU A 15 31.96 -6.98 13.26
CA LEU A 15 30.75 -7.27 12.49
C LEU A 15 31.05 -8.43 11.53
N ASP A 16 30.27 -9.50 11.63
CA ASP A 16 30.41 -10.65 10.73
C ASP A 16 30.06 -10.28 9.28
N GLU A 17 29.02 -9.46 9.10
CA GLU A 17 28.57 -8.98 7.80
C GLU A 17 28.03 -7.55 7.88
N ILE A 18 28.22 -6.79 6.79
CA ILE A 18 27.66 -5.43 6.63
C ILE A 18 26.61 -5.48 5.52
N VAL A 19 25.34 -5.33 5.89
CA VAL A 19 24.23 -5.28 4.94
C VAL A 19 23.99 -3.85 4.47
N VAL A 20 24.00 -3.62 3.16
CA VAL A 20 23.72 -2.31 2.54
C VAL A 20 22.31 -2.33 1.95
N PHE A 21 21.47 -1.43 2.45
CA PHE A 21 20.12 -1.21 1.91
C PHE A 21 20.17 -0.15 0.82
N HIS A 22 19.70 -0.51 -0.37
CA HIS A 22 19.52 0.42 -1.47
C HIS A 22 18.13 1.09 -1.38
N PRO A 23 17.97 2.31 -1.91
CA PRO A 23 16.65 2.91 -2.05
C PRO A 23 15.70 2.00 -2.83
N LEU A 24 14.41 2.05 -2.50
CA LEU A 24 13.39 1.24 -3.16
C LEU A 24 13.13 1.76 -4.57
N ALA A 25 13.08 0.84 -5.54
CA ALA A 25 12.58 1.11 -6.89
C ALA A 25 11.04 1.17 -6.89
N SER A 26 10.46 1.81 -7.91
CA SER A 26 9.01 1.97 -8.04
C SER A 26 8.26 0.63 -8.01
N GLU A 27 8.79 -0.42 -8.66
CA GLU A 27 8.13 -1.73 -8.65
C GLU A 27 8.12 -2.35 -7.24
N GLN A 28 9.17 -2.12 -6.45
CA GLN A 28 9.25 -2.61 -5.06
C GLN A 28 8.24 -1.88 -4.17
N ILE A 29 8.00 -0.59 -4.43
CA ILE A 29 6.99 0.19 -3.72
C ILE A 29 5.59 -0.32 -4.05
N ARG A 30 5.32 -0.59 -5.33
CA ARG A 30 4.05 -1.22 -5.75
C ARG A 30 3.84 -2.56 -5.04
N ALA A 31 4.88 -3.39 -4.93
CA ALA A 31 4.82 -4.66 -4.20
C ALA A 31 4.52 -4.46 -2.70
N ILE A 32 5.17 -3.49 -2.05
CA ILE A 32 4.88 -3.16 -0.65
C ILE A 32 3.45 -2.62 -0.49
N ALA A 33 2.96 -1.82 -1.44
CA ALA A 33 1.59 -1.32 -1.42
C ALA A 33 0.57 -2.46 -1.48
N ARG A 34 0.80 -3.45 -2.35
CA ARG A 34 -0.03 -4.68 -2.42
C ARG A 34 -0.07 -5.40 -1.06
N ILE A 35 1.07 -5.61 -0.41
CA ILE A 35 1.11 -6.24 0.92
C ILE A 35 0.26 -5.45 1.94
N GLN A 36 0.31 -4.12 1.92
CA GLN A 36 -0.51 -3.30 2.82
C GLN A 36 -2.01 -3.41 2.51
N ILE A 37 -2.37 -3.48 1.23
CA ILE A 37 -3.75 -3.63 0.77
C ILE A 37 -4.28 -5.03 1.09
N ASP A 38 -3.45 -6.07 1.07
CA ASP A 38 -3.84 -7.42 1.44
C ASP A 38 -4.32 -7.49 2.90
N TYR A 39 -3.69 -6.75 3.83
CA TYR A 39 -4.21 -6.61 5.21
C TYR A 39 -5.56 -5.89 5.29
N LEU A 40 -5.86 -4.98 4.35
CA LEU A 40 -7.18 -4.36 4.25
C LEU A 40 -8.20 -5.35 3.68
N HIS A 41 -7.81 -6.11 2.66
CA HIS A 41 -8.64 -7.15 2.07
C HIS A 41 -9.02 -8.22 3.10
N GLU A 42 -8.06 -8.70 3.89
CA GLU A 42 -8.30 -9.67 4.96
C GLU A 42 -9.32 -9.14 5.99
N ARG A 43 -9.14 -7.91 6.48
CA ARG A 43 -10.11 -7.28 7.40
C ARG A 43 -11.50 -7.11 6.80
N LEU A 44 -11.61 -6.80 5.51
CA LEU A 44 -12.91 -6.72 4.84
C LEU A 44 -13.56 -8.09 4.67
N SER A 45 -12.76 -9.12 4.44
CA SER A 45 -13.24 -10.50 4.29
C SER A 45 -13.85 -11.05 5.59
N GLU A 46 -13.35 -10.64 6.76
CA GLU A 46 -13.96 -10.95 8.06
C GLU A 46 -15.38 -10.37 8.21
N HIS A 47 -15.74 -9.39 7.38
CA HIS A 47 -17.06 -8.77 7.31
C HIS A 47 -17.83 -9.13 6.02
N ASP A 48 -17.49 -10.27 5.39
CA ASP A 48 -18.08 -10.77 4.14
C ASP A 48 -17.98 -9.78 2.96
N MET A 49 -16.98 -8.89 2.95
CA MET A 49 -16.75 -7.92 1.87
C MET A 49 -15.48 -8.25 1.08
N GLY A 50 -15.57 -8.16 -0.25
CA GLY A 50 -14.44 -8.28 -1.15
C GLY A 50 -13.80 -6.94 -1.47
N LEU A 51 -12.49 -6.94 -1.77
CA LEU A 51 -11.77 -5.76 -2.26
C LEU A 51 -10.94 -6.13 -3.49
N VAL A 52 -11.11 -5.36 -4.57
CA VAL A 52 -10.33 -5.45 -5.80
C VAL A 52 -9.80 -4.06 -6.09
N ILE A 53 -8.49 -3.96 -6.35
CA ILE A 53 -7.85 -2.70 -6.73
C ILE A 53 -7.29 -2.80 -8.15
N THR A 54 -7.50 -1.77 -8.95
CA THR A 54 -6.93 -1.67 -10.29
C THR A 54 -5.44 -1.33 -10.23
N ASP A 55 -4.70 -1.64 -11.29
CA ASP A 55 -3.27 -1.30 -11.36
C ASP A 55 -3.05 0.22 -11.35
N THR A 56 -3.97 1.00 -11.93
CA THR A 56 -3.97 2.47 -11.92
C THR A 56 -4.11 3.04 -10.51
N ALA A 57 -4.99 2.46 -9.68
CA ALA A 57 -5.12 2.83 -8.26
C ALA A 57 -3.88 2.46 -7.44
N LEU A 58 -3.29 1.30 -7.71
CA LEU A 58 -2.02 0.90 -7.08
C LEU A 58 -0.87 1.85 -7.43
N ASP A 59 -0.80 2.31 -8.67
CA ASP A 59 0.23 3.24 -9.13
C ASP A 59 0.10 4.60 -8.46
N ARG A 60 -1.11 5.15 -8.41
CA ARG A 60 -1.38 6.40 -7.70
C ARG A 60 -0.98 6.32 -6.23
N LEU A 61 -1.29 5.21 -5.56
CA LEU A 61 -0.91 4.98 -4.15
C LEU A 61 0.60 4.83 -3.98
N GLY A 62 1.27 4.16 -4.91
CA GLY A 62 2.73 4.01 -4.93
C GLY A 62 3.44 5.34 -5.08
N GLU A 63 2.99 6.18 -6.02
CA GLU A 63 3.52 7.53 -6.26
C GLU A 63 3.32 8.45 -5.04
N ALA A 64 2.12 8.45 -4.46
CA ALA A 64 1.82 9.26 -3.27
C ALA A 64 2.57 8.77 -2.00
N GLY A 65 2.95 7.50 -1.98
CA GLY A 65 3.64 6.85 -0.87
C GLY A 65 5.17 6.86 -0.97
N PHE A 66 5.73 7.33 -2.08
CA PHE A 66 7.17 7.37 -2.33
C PHE A 66 7.77 8.73 -2.01
N ASP A 67 8.84 8.72 -1.22
CA ASP A 67 9.68 9.89 -1.02
C ASP A 67 11.16 9.52 -1.27
N PRO A 68 11.90 10.27 -2.10
CA PRO A 68 13.31 9.97 -2.38
C PRO A 68 14.23 9.97 -1.16
N VAL A 69 13.88 10.72 -0.10
CA VAL A 69 14.62 10.84 1.16
C VAL A 69 14.13 9.82 2.18
N TYR A 70 12.82 9.59 2.26
CA TYR A 70 12.21 8.74 3.28
C TYR A 70 11.83 7.33 2.80
N GLY A 71 12.01 7.01 1.52
CA GLY A 71 11.63 5.74 0.90
C GLY A 71 10.11 5.53 0.94
N ALA A 72 9.68 4.28 1.17
CA ALA A 72 8.26 3.92 1.29
C ALA A 72 7.65 4.20 2.68
N ARG A 73 8.34 4.92 3.58
CA ARG A 73 7.79 5.25 4.91
C ARG A 73 6.43 5.99 4.84
N PRO A 74 6.21 6.94 3.90
CA PRO A 74 4.92 7.60 3.75
C PRO A 74 3.81 6.68 3.23
N LEU A 75 4.15 5.57 2.57
CA LEU A 75 3.19 4.69 1.88
C LEU A 75 2.06 4.20 2.79
N LYS A 76 2.38 3.73 3.99
CA LYS A 76 1.36 3.27 4.95
C LYS A 76 0.38 4.39 5.30
N ARG A 77 0.89 5.62 5.46
CA ARG A 77 0.06 6.80 5.74
C ARG A 77 -0.78 7.18 4.53
N ALA A 78 -0.21 7.15 3.31
CA ALA A 78 -0.92 7.44 2.08
C ALA A 78 -2.09 6.46 1.87
N ILE A 79 -1.84 5.15 2.01
CA ILE A 79 -2.88 4.12 1.93
C ILE A 79 -3.98 4.38 2.97
N ARG A 80 -3.63 4.64 4.23
CA ARG A 80 -4.63 4.94 5.25
C ARG A 80 -5.47 6.18 4.92
N GLN A 81 -4.85 7.26 4.46
CA GLN A 81 -5.54 8.53 4.21
C GLN A 81 -6.37 8.53 2.94
N GLN A 82 -5.88 7.89 1.87
CA GLN A 82 -6.51 7.91 0.55
C GLN A 82 -7.42 6.71 0.30
N LEU A 83 -7.14 5.55 0.93
CA LEU A 83 -7.89 4.32 0.73
C LEU A 83 -8.73 3.93 1.96
N GLU A 84 -8.10 3.68 3.11
CA GLU A 84 -8.81 3.11 4.27
C GLU A 84 -9.85 4.07 4.85
N ASN A 85 -9.48 5.33 5.09
CA ASN A 85 -10.38 6.29 5.73
C ASN A 85 -11.60 6.60 4.84
N PRO A 86 -11.47 6.90 3.53
CA PRO A 86 -12.63 7.11 2.68
C PRO A 86 -13.49 5.85 2.57
N LEU A 87 -12.88 4.68 2.42
CA LEU A 87 -13.64 3.43 2.34
C LEU A 87 -14.45 3.17 3.62
N ALA A 88 -13.86 3.42 4.79
CA ALA A 88 -14.57 3.31 6.06
C ALA A 88 -15.77 4.27 6.13
N GLN A 89 -15.65 5.50 5.63
CA GLN A 89 -16.78 6.43 5.56
C GLN A 89 -17.89 5.93 4.65
N GLU A 90 -17.56 5.35 3.50
CA GLU A 90 -18.53 4.79 2.56
C GLU A 90 -19.26 3.56 3.14
N ILE A 91 -18.56 2.70 3.88
CA ILE A 91 -19.13 1.56 4.61
C ILE A 91 -20.08 2.06 5.71
N LEU A 92 -19.64 3.04 6.51
CA LEU A 92 -20.47 3.63 7.58
C LEU A 92 -21.71 4.37 7.03
N ALA A 93 -21.60 4.92 5.83
CA ALA A 93 -22.73 5.52 5.10
C ALA A 93 -23.70 4.47 4.52
N GLY A 94 -23.40 3.17 4.66
CA GLY A 94 -24.22 2.07 4.17
C GLY A 94 -24.12 1.83 2.66
N ARG A 95 -23.11 2.39 1.98
CA ARG A 95 -22.94 2.18 0.53
C ARG A 95 -22.41 0.79 0.21
N PHE A 96 -21.61 0.21 1.10
CA PHE A 96 -21.07 -1.15 0.98
C PHE A 96 -21.44 -1.97 2.21
N GLY A 97 -21.73 -3.25 2.01
CA GLY A 97 -22.06 -4.18 3.08
C GLY A 97 -21.73 -5.64 2.73
N PRO A 98 -22.11 -6.59 3.61
CA PRO A 98 -21.85 -8.01 3.42
C PRO A 98 -22.29 -8.53 2.05
N GLY A 99 -21.42 -9.29 1.39
CA GLY A 99 -21.59 -9.83 0.04
C GLY A 99 -21.14 -8.92 -1.09
N ASP A 100 -20.87 -7.64 -0.83
CA ASP A 100 -20.37 -6.72 -1.85
C ASP A 100 -18.88 -6.96 -2.13
N THR A 101 -18.49 -6.80 -3.40
CA THR A 101 -17.08 -6.64 -3.78
C THR A 101 -16.85 -5.18 -4.16
N ILE A 102 -15.99 -4.50 -3.40
CA ILE A 102 -15.59 -3.12 -3.64
C ILE A 102 -14.47 -3.14 -4.68
N GLU A 103 -14.70 -2.44 -5.79
CA GLU A 103 -13.69 -2.14 -6.80
C GLU A 103 -13.16 -0.73 -6.59
N VAL A 104 -11.84 -0.64 -6.42
CA VAL A 104 -11.10 0.60 -6.21
C VAL A 104 -10.37 0.95 -7.50
N ASP A 105 -10.68 2.12 -8.04
CA ASP A 105 -10.01 2.66 -9.22
C ASP A 105 -9.45 4.06 -8.96
N SER A 106 -8.67 4.58 -9.89
CA SER A 106 -8.08 5.91 -9.86
C SER A 106 -8.68 6.80 -10.95
N THR A 107 -9.06 8.01 -10.57
CA THR A 107 -9.38 9.12 -11.47
C THR A 107 -8.42 10.28 -11.25
N ASP A 108 -8.55 11.36 -12.03
CA ASP A 108 -7.73 12.56 -11.83
C ASP A 108 -7.91 13.16 -10.42
N GLU A 109 -9.13 13.09 -9.89
CA GLU A 109 -9.52 13.66 -8.59
C GLU A 109 -9.08 12.81 -7.39
N GLY A 110 -8.86 11.50 -7.56
CA GLY A 110 -8.52 10.63 -6.44
C GLY A 110 -8.86 9.16 -6.67
N LEU A 111 -9.01 8.41 -5.57
CA LEU A 111 -9.51 7.05 -5.62
C LEU A 111 -11.04 7.05 -5.64
N THR A 112 -11.62 6.17 -6.44
CA THR A 112 -13.06 5.95 -6.53
C THR A 112 -13.41 4.53 -6.08
N PHE A 113 -14.61 4.38 -5.52
CA PHE A 113 -15.10 3.12 -4.98
C PHE A 113 -16.41 2.76 -5.66
N THR A 114 -16.48 1.56 -6.24
CA THR A 114 -17.69 1.07 -6.91
C THR A 114 -18.01 -0.36 -6.50
N LYS A 115 -19.28 -0.75 -6.60
CA LYS A 115 -19.65 -2.16 -6.42
C LYS A 115 -19.36 -2.91 -7.71
N ARG A 116 -18.48 -3.90 -7.63
CA ARG A 116 -18.26 -4.81 -8.74
C ARG A 116 -19.51 -5.64 -8.94
N LYS A 117 -20.18 -5.47 -10.08
CA LYS A 117 -21.27 -6.37 -10.47
C LYS A 117 -20.65 -7.74 -10.73
N GLN A 118 -21.08 -8.77 -10.00
CA GLN A 118 -20.80 -10.13 -10.41
C GLN A 118 -21.40 -10.30 -11.81
N VAL A 119 -20.55 -10.47 -12.81
CA VAL A 119 -21.01 -10.91 -14.13
C VAL A 119 -21.44 -12.35 -13.92
N THR A 120 -22.74 -12.57 -13.75
CA THR A 120 -23.33 -13.90 -13.81
C THR A 120 -22.95 -14.47 -15.17
N ALA A 121 -22.00 -15.40 -15.18
CA ALA A 121 -21.72 -16.19 -16.37
C ALA A 121 -23.02 -16.96 -16.69
N ALA A 122 -23.66 -16.58 -17.78
CA ALA A 122 -24.82 -17.26 -18.34
C ALA A 122 -24.41 -18.59 -18.99
#